data_AF-A0A958B6K7-F1
#
_entry.id   AF-A0A958B6K7-F1
#
_cell.length_a   1.000
_cell.length_b   1.000
_cell.length_c   1.000
_cell.angle_alpha   90.00
_cell.angle_beta   90.00
_cell.angle_gamma   90.00
#
_symmetry.space_group_name_H-M   'P 1'
#
loop_
_entity.id
_entity.type
_entity.pdbx_description
1 polymer ?
#
loop_
_entity_poly.entity_id
_entity_poly.type
_entity_poly.pdbx_seq_one_letter_code
_entity_poly.pdbx_strand_id
1 'polypeptide(L)'
;ISHVINYDAPENPENYVHRIGRTARAEAEGDAITLVTPDDEAMIHRIEYLLGYKIERKTLPDFDYDVPAPSWARPSTEALLRNRTKSSNLADRWRSMGGGRRR
;
A
#
# COMPACT_ATOMS: atom_id res chain seq x y z
N ILE A 1 -19.79 -13.56 4.96
CA ILE A 1 -18.32 -13.50 5.11
C ILE A 1 -18.08 -12.64 6.33
N SER A 2 -17.38 -13.15 7.34
CA SER A 2 -17.13 -12.43 8.60
C SER A 2 -15.87 -11.58 8.54
N HIS A 3 -14.85 -12.03 7.82
CA HIS A 3 -13.56 -11.35 7.73
C HIS A 3 -13.07 -11.28 6.28
N VAL A 4 -12.42 -10.17 5.93
CA VAL A 4 -11.68 -9.99 4.68
C VAL A 4 -10.23 -9.72 5.02
N ILE A 5 -9.31 -10.50 4.47
CA ILE A 5 -7.88 -10.35 4.68
C ILE A 5 -7.23 -9.96 3.35
N ASN A 6 -6.65 -8.77 3.29
CA ASN A 6 -5.78 -8.36 2.20
C ASN A 6 -4.35 -8.79 2.55
N TYR A 7 -3.81 -9.75 1.80
CA TYR A 7 -2.41 -10.17 1.95
C TYR A 7 -1.43 -9.09 1.49
N ASP A 8 -1.80 -8.36 0.44
CA ASP A 8 -1.04 -7.22 -0.08
C ASP A 8 -1.96 -6.00 -0.17
N ALA A 9 -1.40 -4.81 0.08
CA ALA A 9 -2.11 -3.55 -0.09
C ALA A 9 -2.46 -3.35 -1.58
N PRO A 10 -3.73 -3.08 -1.92
CA PRO A 10 -4.11 -2.85 -3.30
C PRO A 10 -3.54 -1.52 -3.83
N GLU A 11 -2.96 -1.54 -5.03
CA GLU A 11 -2.40 -0.33 -5.67
C GLU A 11 -3.44 0.77 -5.91
N ASN A 12 -4.68 0.35 -6.20
CA ASN A 12 -5.82 1.24 -6.37
C ASN A 12 -6.72 1.20 -5.10
N PRO A 13 -6.94 2.35 -4.43
CA PRO A 13 -7.90 2.51 -3.33
C PRO A 13 -9.33 2.04 -3.60
N GLU A 14 -9.87 2.21 -4.81
CA GLU A 14 -11.22 1.73 -5.14
C GLU A 14 -11.30 0.20 -5.02
N ASN A 15 -10.22 -0.51 -5.37
CA ASN A 15 -10.16 -1.97 -5.20
C ASN A 15 -10.19 -2.38 -3.73
N TYR A 16 -9.64 -1.56 -2.82
CA TYR A 16 -9.77 -1.79 -1.39
C TYR A 16 -11.24 -1.78 -0.95
N VAL A 17 -11.98 -0.74 -1.33
CA VAL A 17 -13.41 -0.59 -0.99
C VAL A 17 -14.24 -1.75 -1.55
N HIS A 18 -14.00 -2.15 -2.80
CA HIS A 18 -14.72 -3.26 -3.42
C HIS A 18 -14.44 -4.63 -2.74
N ARG A 19 -13.23 -4.82 -2.19
CA ARG A 19 -12.85 -6.04 -1.46
C ARG A 19 -13.50 -6.08 -0.08
N ILE A 20 -13.41 -5.01 0.70
CA ILE A 20 -13.99 -4.99 2.05
C ILE A 20 -15.52 -5.04 2.02
N GLY A 21 -16.17 -4.56 0.94
CA GLY A 21 -17.63 -4.68 0.73
C GLY A 21 -18.15 -6.12 0.56
N ARG A 22 -17.30 -7.13 0.72
CA ARG A 22 -17.65 -8.55 0.79
C ARG A 22 -18.03 -9.00 2.21
N THR A 23 -17.61 -8.26 3.25
CA THR A 23 -18.02 -8.47 4.65
C THR A 23 -19.10 -7.47 5.08
N ALA A 24 -19.55 -7.55 6.35
CA ALA A 24 -20.45 -6.60 7.02
C ALA A 24 -21.74 -6.26 6.23
N ARG A 25 -22.49 -7.28 5.80
CA ARG A 25 -23.78 -7.12 5.09
C ARG A 25 -24.95 -7.36 6.04
N ALA A 26 -26.09 -6.72 5.75
CA ALA A 26 -27.35 -6.91 6.47
C ALA A 26 -27.22 -6.71 8.00
N GLU A 27 -26.69 -5.55 8.41
CA GLU A 27 -26.54 -5.13 9.81
C GLU A 27 -25.58 -5.99 10.66
N ALA A 28 -24.89 -6.96 10.05
CA ALA A 28 -23.84 -7.71 10.71
C ALA A 28 -22.53 -6.93 10.71
N GLU A 29 -21.78 -7.05 11.81
CA GLU A 29 -20.39 -6.59 11.89
C GLU A 29 -19.46 -7.51 11.08
N GLY A 30 -18.36 -6.96 10.61
CA GLY A 30 -17.36 -7.71 9.87
C GLY A 30 -16.04 -6.97 9.76
N ASP A 31 -14.95 -7.72 9.87
CA ASP A 31 -13.61 -7.14 9.97
C ASP A 31 -12.86 -7.18 8.64
N ALA A 32 -12.09 -6.12 8.40
CA ALA A 32 -11.15 -6.05 7.28
C ALA A 32 -9.73 -5.83 7.81
N ILE A 33 -8.86 -6.78 7.53
CA ILE A 33 -7.46 -6.77 7.97
C ILE A 33 -6.58 -6.69 6.74
N THR A 34 -5.59 -5.79 6.76
CA THR A 34 -4.62 -5.67 5.66
C THR A 34 -3.23 -5.85 6.22
N LEU A 35 -2.51 -6.81 5.66
CA LEU A 35 -1.10 -7.01 5.95
C LEU A 35 -0.30 -6.02 5.09
N VAL A 36 0.68 -5.37 5.71
CA VAL A 36 1.44 -4.30 5.09
C VAL A 36 2.91 -4.46 5.40
N THR A 37 3.73 -4.13 4.41
CA THR A 37 5.17 -3.97 4.53
C THR A 37 5.52 -2.47 4.53
N PRO A 38 6.75 -2.08 4.91
CA PRO A 38 7.19 -0.69 4.81
C PRO A 38 7.07 -0.09 3.41
N ASP A 39 7.19 -0.91 2.35
CA ASP A 39 7.08 -0.46 0.97
C ASP A 39 5.63 -0.10 0.56
N ASP A 40 4.64 -0.54 1.33
CA ASP A 40 3.21 -0.34 1.04
C ASP A 40 2.66 1.00 1.55
N GLU A 41 3.46 1.76 2.30
CA GLU A 41 3.05 3.00 2.97
C GLU A 41 2.37 4.00 2.01
N ALA A 42 2.90 4.13 0.79
CA ALA A 42 2.33 5.01 -0.23
C ALA A 42 0.92 4.57 -0.69
N MET A 43 0.66 3.26 -0.74
CA MET A 43 -0.64 2.71 -1.10
C MET A 43 -1.63 2.89 0.06
N ILE A 44 -1.20 2.63 1.29
CA ILE A 44 -2.01 2.85 2.49
C ILE A 44 -2.43 4.31 2.61
N HIS A 45 -1.54 5.26 2.38
CA HIS A 45 -1.90 6.68 2.37
C HIS A 45 -2.98 7.03 1.35
N ARG A 46 -2.96 6.42 0.15
CA ARG A 46 -4.01 6.66 -0.86
C ARG A 46 -5.34 6.07 -0.43
N ILE A 47 -5.32 4.90 0.22
CA ILE A 47 -6.52 4.26 0.78
C ILE A 47 -7.10 5.14 1.88
N GLU A 48 -6.30 5.58 2.84
CA GLU A 48 -6.73 6.47 3.92
C GLU A 48 -7.29 7.80 3.39
N TYR A 49 -6.68 8.35 2.34
CA TYR A 49 -7.18 9.56 1.68
C TYR A 49 -8.57 9.34 1.07
N LEU A 50 -8.80 8.21 0.39
CA LEU A 50 -10.11 7.86 -0.16
C LEU A 50 -11.16 7.63 0.95
N LEU A 51 -10.77 6.97 2.04
CA LEU A 51 -11.65 6.69 3.18
C LEU A 51 -11.97 7.92 4.04
N GLY A 52 -11.08 8.91 4.05
CA GLY A 52 -11.21 10.13 4.85
C GLY A 52 -10.83 9.96 6.33
N TYR A 53 -10.27 8.81 6.72
CA TYR A 53 -9.77 8.53 8.06
C TYR A 53 -8.53 7.65 8.04
N LYS A 54 -7.77 7.67 9.15
CA LYS A 54 -6.56 6.85 9.33
C LYS A 54 -6.93 5.43 9.76
N ILE A 55 -6.31 4.44 9.13
CA ILE A 55 -6.50 3.04 9.50
C ILE A 55 -5.63 2.74 10.72
N GLU A 56 -6.21 2.04 11.70
CA GLU A 56 -5.47 1.62 12.90
C GLU A 56 -4.33 0.66 12.52
N ARG A 57 -3.11 0.96 12.98
CA ARG A 57 -1.95 0.08 12.81
C ARG A 57 -1.79 -0.79 14.04
N LYS A 58 -1.79 -2.10 13.85
CA LYS A 58 -1.54 -3.08 14.91
C LYS A 58 -0.25 -3.84 14.60
N THR A 59 0.63 -3.91 15.59
CA THR A 59 1.76 -4.83 15.62
C THR A 59 1.46 -5.94 16.62
N LEU A 60 1.98 -7.13 16.37
CA LEU A 60 1.88 -8.26 17.28
C LEU A 60 3.08 -8.22 18.24
N PRO A 61 2.85 -8.32 19.57
CA PRO A 61 3.93 -8.21 20.55
C PRO A 61 4.98 -9.33 20.45
N ASP A 62 4.56 -10.51 20.00
CA ASP A 62 5.42 -11.71 19.91
C ASP A 62 5.93 -11.99 18.49
N PHE A 63 5.84 -11.00 17.58
CA PHE A 63 6.34 -11.13 16.21
C PHE A 63 7.59 -10.28 16.02
N ASP A 64 8.67 -10.91 15.57
CA ASP A 64 9.91 -10.22 15.20
C ASP A 64 9.73 -9.56 13.82
N TYR A 65 9.77 -8.23 13.77
CA TYR A 65 9.66 -7.45 12.54
C TYR A 65 11.03 -7.06 11.95
N ASP A 66 12.12 -7.30 12.68
CA ASP A 66 13.49 -6.93 12.27
C ASP A 66 14.18 -8.05 11.48
N VAL A 67 13.50 -9.19 11.27
CA VAL A 67 13.98 -10.27 10.41
C VAL A 67 14.04 -9.80 8.95
N PRO A 68 15.23 -9.84 8.32
CA PRO A 68 15.36 -9.42 6.94
C PRO A 68 14.58 -10.36 6.01
N ALA A 69 14.06 -9.80 4.92
CA ALA A 69 13.38 -10.59 3.90
C ALA A 69 14.26 -11.77 3.46
N PRO A 70 13.70 -13.00 3.42
CA PRO A 70 14.45 -14.18 3.04
C PRO A 70 14.99 -14.02 1.61
N SER A 71 16.08 -14.72 1.30
CA SER A 71 16.80 -14.56 0.03
C SER A 71 15.91 -14.72 -1.21
N TRP A 72 14.90 -15.58 -1.14
CA TRP A 72 13.92 -15.81 -2.21
C TRP A 72 12.89 -14.67 -2.37
N ALA A 73 12.66 -13.85 -1.34
CA ALA A 73 11.72 -12.74 -1.36
C ALA A 73 12.38 -11.41 -1.78
N ARG A 74 13.72 -11.38 -1.91
CA ARG A 74 14.43 -10.19 -2.35
C ARG A 74 14.16 -9.94 -3.84
N PRO A 75 13.75 -8.73 -4.24
CA PRO A 75 13.54 -8.42 -5.65
C PRO A 75 14.85 -8.61 -6.42
N SER A 76 14.73 -9.13 -7.65
CA SER A 76 15.90 -9.29 -8.52
C SER A 76 16.54 -7.93 -8.82
N THR A 77 17.84 -7.93 -9.11
CA THR A 77 18.56 -6.73 -9.56
C THR A 77 17.85 -6.04 -10.73
N GLU A 78 17.30 -6.84 -11.64
CA GLU A 78 16.52 -6.35 -12.78
C GLU A 78 15.20 -5.66 -12.36
N ALA A 79 14.49 -6.22 -11.37
CA ALA A 79 13.28 -5.60 -10.82
C ALA A 79 13.57 -4.26 -10.13
N LEU A 80 14.67 -4.19 -9.37
CA LEU A 80 15.13 -2.95 -8.75
C LEU A 80 15.50 -1.87 -9.79
N LEU A 81 16.20 -2.28 -10.86
CA LEU A 81 16.56 -1.38 -11.97
C LEU A 81 15.32 -0.82 -12.68
N ARG A 82 14.31 -1.67 -12.94
CA ARG A 82 13.03 -1.26 -13.54
C ARG A 82 12.28 -0.24 -12.68
N ASN A 83 12.25 -0.42 -11.35
CA ASN A 83 11.60 0.53 -10.46
C ASN A 83 12.35 1.87 -10.40
N ARG A 84 13.69 1.83 -10.46
CA ARG A 84 14.52 3.04 -10.49
C ARG A 84 14.33 3.86 -11.77
N THR A 85 14.20 3.22 -12.93
CA THR A 85 13.95 3.92 -14.20
C THR A 85 12.53 4.48 -14.31
N LYS A 86 11.52 3.81 -13.73
CA LYS A 86 10.17 4.39 -13.60
C LYS A 86 10.16 5.66 -12.74
N SER A 87 10.89 5.64 -11.62
CA SER A 87 11.09 6.81 -10.74
C SER A 87 11.78 7.97 -11.46
N SER A 88 12.88 7.71 -12.19
CA SER A 88 13.59 8.75 -12.94
C SER A 88 12.72 9.37 -14.03
N ASN A 89 11.97 8.54 -14.77
CA ASN A 89 11.05 9.03 -15.80
C ASN A 89 9.92 9.88 -15.21
N LEU A 90 9.44 9.58 -13.99
CA LEU A 90 8.47 10.43 -13.29
C LEU A 90 9.08 11.79 -12.91
N ALA A 91 10.30 11.79 -12.36
CA ALA A 91 11.03 13.01 -11.97
C ALA A 91 11.37 13.90 -13.17
N ASP A 92 11.72 13.31 -14.31
CA ASP A 92 12.01 14.04 -15.55
C ASP A 92 10.75 14.59 -16.19
N ARG A 93 9.62 13.86 -16.12
CA ARG A 93 8.30 14.39 -16.51
C ARG A 93 7.87 15.57 -15.65
N TRP A 94 8.16 15.55 -14.34
CA TRP A 94 7.90 16.67 -13.44
C TRP A 94 8.77 17.90 -13.77
N ARG A 95 10.06 17.70 -14.11
CA ARG A 95 10.94 18.78 -14.61
C ARG A 95 10.46 19.38 -15.93
N SER A 96 9.95 18.55 -16.85
CA SER A 96 9.43 18.97 -18.14
C SER A 96 8.07 19.68 -18.07
N MET A 97 7.26 19.45 -17.03
CA MET A 97 5.91 20.05 -16.88
C MET A 97 5.89 21.43 -16.19
N GLY A 98 7.05 22.03 -15.94
CA GLY A 98 7.13 23.45 -15.55
C GLY A 98 7.74 23.66 -14.18
N GLY A 99 9.07 23.84 -14.18
CA GLY A 99 9.75 24.69 -13.21
C GLY A 99 9.32 26.15 -13.36
N GLY A 100 8.07 26.44 -13.01
CA GLY A 100 7.58 27.80 -12.83
C GLY A 100 8.13 28.37 -11.54
N ARG A 101 9.27 29.07 -11.65
CA ARG A 101 9.80 30.00 -10.63
C ARG A 101 8.66 30.70 -9.89
N ARG A 102 8.64 30.60 -8.56
CA ARG A 102 8.10 31.66 -7.72
C ARG A 102 9.20 32.15 -6.79
N ARG A 103 9.56 33.41 -7.03
CA ARG A 103 10.23 34.29 -6.07
C ARG A 103 9.33 34.51 -4.87
#